data_AF-A0A972SBM7-F1
#
_entry.id   AF-A0A972SBM7-F1
#
_cell.length_a   1.000
_cell.length_b   1.000
_cell.length_c   1.000
_cell.angle_alpha   90.00
_cell.angle_beta   90.00
_cell.angle_gamma   90.00
#
_symmetry.space_group_name_H-M   'P 1'
#
loop_
_entity.id
_entity.type
_entity.pdbx_description
1 polymer ?
#
loop_
_entity_poly.entity_id
_entity_poly.type
_entity_poly.pdbx_seq_one_letter_code
_entity_poly.pdbx_strand_id
1 'polypeptide(L)'
;MPKPITLELTSKEKEELTRIRDHHPKAYMRERAAALLKIAAGRSGRDVALNGLLKPRHPDTVYGWVRRYKAEGIEGLRIRPGRGRKPAFSPSALE
;
A
#
# COMPACT_ATOMS: atom_id res chain seq x y z
N MET A 1 13.08 -4.21 21.32
CA MET A 1 12.48 -4.61 20.03
C MET A 1 11.60 -3.48 19.52
N PRO A 2 11.58 -3.16 18.21
CA PRO A 2 10.68 -2.14 17.68
C PRO A 2 9.22 -2.54 17.85
N LYS A 3 8.35 -1.54 18.12
CA LYS A 3 6.91 -1.76 18.35
C LYS A 3 6.24 -2.34 17.08
N PRO A 4 5.39 -3.39 17.20
CA PRO A 4 4.69 -3.93 16.05
C PRO A 4 3.76 -2.87 15.44
N ILE A 5 3.70 -2.85 14.11
CA ILE A 5 2.78 -1.97 13.40
C ILE A 5 1.36 -2.51 13.52
N THR A 6 0.45 -1.68 14.02
CA THR A 6 -0.99 -1.98 14.14
C THR A 6 -1.79 -1.04 13.26
N LEU A 7 -2.99 -1.46 12.85
CA LEU A 7 -3.91 -0.65 12.07
C LEU A 7 -5.33 -0.90 12.57
N GLU A 8 -5.92 0.09 13.21
CA GLU A 8 -7.34 0.08 13.54
C GLU A 8 -8.12 0.63 12.34
N LEU A 9 -9.22 -0.02 11.98
CA LEU A 9 -10.10 0.41 10.89
C LEU A 9 -11.52 0.56 11.43
N THR A 10 -12.16 1.67 11.09
CA THR A 10 -13.61 1.80 11.22
C THR A 10 -14.33 0.82 10.28
N SER A 11 -15.61 0.55 10.54
CA SER A 11 -16.43 -0.30 9.66
C SER A 11 -16.44 0.20 8.21
N LYS A 12 -16.51 1.52 8.02
CA LYS A 12 -16.49 2.17 6.70
C LYS A 12 -15.16 1.97 5.97
N GLU A 13 -14.04 2.18 6.66
CA GLU A 13 -12.70 1.97 6.08
C GLU A 13 -12.46 0.51 5.72
N LYS A 14 -12.90 -0.41 6.59
CA LYS A 14 -12.82 -1.85 6.33
C LYS A 14 -13.63 -2.24 5.10
N GLU A 15 -14.84 -1.72 4.95
CA GLU A 15 -15.70 -1.95 3.78
C GLU A 15 -15.07 -1.38 2.49
N GLU A 16 -14.55 -0.15 2.54
CA GLU A 16 -13.88 0.47 1.40
C GLU A 16 -12.64 -0.32 0.95
N LEU A 17 -11.79 -0.72 1.88
CA LEU A 17 -10.62 -1.56 1.59
C LEU A 17 -11.01 -2.92 1.06
N THR A 18 -12.11 -3.51 1.55
CA THR A 18 -12.65 -4.78 1.06
C THR A 18 -13.10 -4.64 -0.39
N ARG A 19 -13.87 -3.58 -0.72
CA ARG A 19 -14.30 -3.29 -2.09
C ARG A 19 -13.10 -3.12 -3.02
N ILE A 20 -12.06 -2.40 -2.59
CA ILE A 20 -10.83 -2.21 -3.37
C ILE A 20 -10.10 -3.53 -3.58
N ARG A 21 -9.95 -4.34 -2.52
CA ARG A 21 -9.31 -5.67 -2.61
C ARG A 21 -9.98 -6.54 -3.66
N ASP A 22 -11.31 -6.53 -3.72
CA ASP A 22 -12.07 -7.47 -4.53
C ASP A 22 -12.26 -6.99 -5.98
N HIS A 23 -12.44 -5.67 -6.18
CA HIS A 23 -12.95 -5.15 -7.46
C HIS A 23 -12.03 -4.13 -8.14
N HIS A 24 -10.99 -3.62 -7.48
CA HIS A 24 -10.21 -2.53 -8.07
C HIS A 24 -9.45 -3.01 -9.33
N PRO A 25 -9.50 -2.28 -10.46
CA PRO A 25 -8.92 -2.75 -11.73
C PRO A 25 -7.40 -2.94 -11.66
N LYS A 26 -6.71 -2.07 -10.92
CA LYS A 26 -5.25 -2.12 -10.74
C LYS A 26 -4.85 -3.15 -9.68
N ALA A 27 -4.07 -4.17 -10.06
CA ALA A 27 -3.65 -5.26 -9.18
C ALA A 27 -2.88 -4.78 -7.93
N TYR A 28 -2.04 -3.75 -8.05
CA TYR A 28 -1.28 -3.25 -6.90
C TYR A 28 -2.18 -2.63 -5.82
N MET A 29 -3.35 -2.09 -6.18
CA MET A 29 -4.31 -1.56 -5.20
C MET A 29 -4.96 -2.71 -4.43
N ARG A 30 -5.32 -3.80 -5.13
CA ARG A 30 -5.86 -5.01 -4.50
C ARG A 30 -4.89 -5.61 -3.50
N GLU A 31 -3.61 -5.74 -3.89
CA GLU A 31 -2.54 -6.24 -3.01
C GLU A 31 -2.37 -5.37 -1.76
N ARG A 32 -2.27 -4.05 -1.94
CA ARG A 32 -2.11 -3.10 -0.83
C ARG A 32 -3.29 -3.14 0.14
N ALA A 33 -4.52 -3.16 -0.38
CA ALA A 33 -5.72 -3.26 0.44
C ALA A 33 -5.79 -4.60 1.20
N ALA A 34 -5.43 -5.72 0.54
CA ALA A 34 -5.34 -7.03 1.19
C ALA A 34 -4.34 -7.03 2.37
N ALA A 35 -3.20 -6.35 2.21
CA ALA A 35 -2.20 -6.24 3.28
C ALA A 35 -2.75 -5.50 4.50
N LEU A 36 -3.40 -4.35 4.29
CA LEU A 36 -3.99 -3.55 5.37
C LEU A 36 -5.09 -4.29 6.11
N LEU A 37 -6.01 -4.95 5.39
CA LEU A 37 -7.09 -5.74 6.00
C LEU A 37 -6.54 -6.87 6.89
N LYS A 38 -5.45 -7.51 6.48
CA LYS A 38 -4.81 -8.59 7.25
C LYS A 38 -4.13 -8.06 8.51
N ILE A 39 -3.49 -6.89 8.43
CA ILE A 39 -2.88 -6.23 9.59
C ILE A 39 -3.96 -5.77 10.57
N ALA A 40 -5.06 -5.20 10.07
CA ALA A 40 -6.20 -4.82 10.88
C ALA A 40 -6.91 -6.02 11.53
N ALA A 41 -6.80 -7.21 10.93
CA ALA A 41 -7.24 -8.46 11.53
C ALA A 41 -6.24 -9.05 12.56
N GLY A 42 -5.20 -8.31 12.93
CA GLY A 42 -4.24 -8.70 13.97
C GLY A 42 -3.00 -9.46 13.48
N ARG A 43 -2.84 -9.70 12.17
CA ARG A 43 -1.60 -10.31 11.65
C ARG A 43 -0.45 -9.32 11.70
N SER A 44 0.75 -9.78 12.08
CA SER A 44 1.94 -8.93 12.05
C SER A 44 2.28 -8.51 10.62
N GLY A 45 2.76 -7.27 10.43
CA GLY A 45 3.15 -6.81 9.10
C GLY A 45 4.27 -7.64 8.46
N ARG A 46 5.15 -8.26 9.26
CA ARG A 46 6.18 -9.19 8.77
C ARG A 46 5.56 -10.47 8.22
N ASP A 47 4.64 -11.09 8.95
CA ASP A 47 3.94 -12.29 8.49
C ASP A 47 3.10 -12.00 7.24
N VAL A 48 2.40 -10.86 7.21
CA VAL A 48 1.66 -10.42 6.01
C VAL A 48 2.59 -10.25 4.81
N ALA A 49 3.77 -9.66 5.01
CA ALA A 49 4.74 -9.45 3.93
C ALA A 49 5.30 -10.76 3.36
N LEU A 50 5.58 -11.74 4.22
CA LEU A 50 6.24 -13.00 3.80
C LEU A 50 5.24 -14.06 3.33
N ASN A 51 4.09 -14.18 4.02
CA ASN A 51 3.15 -15.29 3.85
C ASN A 51 1.71 -14.83 3.57
N GLY A 52 1.43 -13.53 3.66
CA GLY A 52 0.07 -12.99 3.58
C GLY A 52 -0.30 -12.43 2.22
N LEU A 53 0.58 -12.40 1.23
CA LEU A 53 0.32 -11.83 -0.09
C LEU A 53 0.59 -12.85 -1.20
N LEU A 54 0.15 -12.55 -2.43
CA LEU A 54 0.36 -13.43 -3.58
C LEU A 54 1.85 -13.70 -3.85
N LYS A 55 2.70 -12.69 -3.61
CA LYS A 55 4.15 -12.83 -3.65
C LYS A 55 4.75 -12.23 -2.38
N PRO A 56 5.84 -12.82 -1.84
CA PRO A 56 6.55 -12.23 -0.73
C PRO A 56 7.02 -10.81 -1.05
N ARG A 57 6.99 -9.95 -0.04
CA ARG A 57 7.47 -8.57 -0.10
C ARG A 57 8.47 -8.33 1.02
N HIS A 58 9.34 -7.35 0.82
CA HIS A 58 10.15 -6.85 1.93
C HIS A 58 9.23 -6.23 3.00
N PRO A 59 9.38 -6.55 4.31
CA PRO A 59 8.51 -6.03 5.36
C PRO A 59 8.36 -4.50 5.35
N ASP A 60 9.44 -3.77 5.09
CA ASP A 60 9.40 -2.29 5.02
C ASP A 60 8.49 -1.75 3.91
N THR A 61 8.26 -2.53 2.85
CA THR A 61 7.30 -2.16 1.81
C THR A 61 5.88 -2.13 2.38
N VAL A 62 5.50 -3.16 3.15
CA VAL A 62 4.21 -3.25 3.82
C VAL A 62 4.08 -2.20 4.91
N TYR A 63 5.14 -1.97 5.69
CA TYR A 63 5.17 -0.89 6.69
C TYR A 63 4.97 0.48 6.04
N GLY A 64 5.59 0.69 4.87
CA GLY A 64 5.38 1.87 4.05
C GLY A 64 3.96 2.03 3.52
N TRP A 65 3.22 0.94 3.27
CA TRP A 65 1.80 1.02 2.91
C TRP A 65 0.94 1.43 4.10
N VAL A 66 1.16 0.84 5.28
CA VAL A 66 0.41 1.20 6.50
C VAL A 66 0.65 2.66 6.87
N ARG A 67 1.92 3.11 6.88
CA ARG A 67 2.25 4.51 7.21
C ARG A 67 1.56 5.50 6.26
N ARG A 68 1.56 5.22 4.95
CA ARG A 68 0.91 6.08 3.97
C ARG A 68 -0.61 6.05 4.08
N TYR A 69 -1.20 4.89 4.35
CA TYR A 69 -2.63 4.79 4.59
C TYR A 69 -3.07 5.60 5.82
N LYS A 70 -2.32 5.52 6.92
CA LYS A 70 -2.61 6.31 8.12
C LYS A 70 -2.52 7.82 7.89
N ALA A 71 -1.64 8.26 6.99
CA ALA A 71 -1.43 9.67 6.71
C ALA A 71 -2.42 10.23 5.66
N GLU A 72 -2.77 9.43 4.65
CA GLU A 72 -3.41 9.92 3.42
C GLU A 72 -4.65 9.09 3.02
N GLY A 73 -5.05 8.10 3.82
CA GLY A 73 -6.11 7.15 3.48
C GLY A 73 -5.79 6.37 2.20
N ILE A 74 -6.82 6.15 1.38
CA ILE A 74 -6.72 5.39 0.12
C ILE A 74 -5.76 6.04 -0.88
N GLU A 75 -5.66 7.38 -0.90
CA GLU A 75 -4.77 8.09 -1.82
C GLU A 75 -3.30 7.75 -1.56
N GLY A 76 -2.93 7.50 -0.30
CA GLY A 76 -1.59 7.03 0.08
C GLY A 76 -1.22 5.65 -0.51
N LEU A 77 -2.21 4.88 -0.94
CA LEU A 77 -2.02 3.58 -1.59
C LEU A 77 -1.81 3.68 -3.09
N ARG A 78 -1.99 4.84 -3.71
CA ARG A 78 -1.72 5.00 -5.14
C ARG A 78 -0.21 5.03 -5.40
N ILE A 79 0.17 4.76 -6.63
CA ILE A 79 1.53 5.08 -7.09
C ILE A 79 1.54 6.56 -7.42
N ARG A 80 2.39 7.34 -6.74
CA ARG A 80 2.55 8.77 -7.00
C ARG A 80 3.16 9.01 -8.39
N PRO A 81 2.76 10.10 -9.08
CA PRO A 81 3.39 10.50 -10.33
C PRO A 81 4.88 10.82 -10.11
N GLY A 82 5.67 10.75 -11.18
CA GLY A 82 7.11 11.07 -11.13
C GLY A 82 8.00 9.97 -10.55
N ARG A 83 7.49 8.75 -10.35
CA ARG A 83 8.34 7.58 -10.08
C ARG A 83 9.11 7.17 -11.35
N GLY A 84 10.33 6.69 -11.16
CA GLY A 84 11.21 6.22 -12.23
C GLY A 84 12.39 7.15 -12.45
N ARG A 85 13.39 6.68 -13.21
CA ARG A 85 14.53 7.52 -13.61
C ARG A 85 13.99 8.60 -14.55
N LYS A 86 14.21 9.87 -14.20
CA LYS A 86 13.91 11.00 -15.09
C LYS A 86 14.74 10.86 -16.38
N PRO A 87 14.21 11.27 -17.55
CA PRO A 87 14.98 11.24 -18.78
C PRO A 87 16.28 12.03 -18.61
N ALA A 88 17.38 11.52 -19.19
CA ALA A 88 18.68 12.18 -19.13
C ALA A 88 18.75 13.44 -20.00
N PHE A 89 17.82 13.58 -20.95
CA PHE A 89 17.70 14.70 -21.85
C PHE A 89 16.24 15.18 -21.87
N SER A 90 16.06 16.49 -21.71
CA SER A 90 14.79 17.19 -21.91
C SER A 90 15.07 18.29 -22.94
N PRO A 91 14.57 18.21 -24.18
CA PRO A 91 14.77 19.28 -25.15
C PRO A 91 14.09 20.57 -24.66
N SER A 92 14.81 21.69 -24.65
CA SER A 92 14.19 23.01 -24.51
C SER A 92 13.46 23.32 -25.82
N ALA A 93 12.17 23.62 -25.75
CA ALA A 93 11.46 24.16 -26.89
C ALA A 93 12.09 25.52 -27.26
N LEU A 94 12.49 25.66 -28.52
CA LEU A 94 12.77 26.95 -29.14
C LEU A 94 11.43 27.55 -29.54
N GLU A 95 11.05 28.68 -28.96
CA GLU A 95 10.31 29.76 -29.63
C GLU A 95 10.77 31.10 -29.04
#